data_AF-A0AAN6VMW9-F1
#
_entry.id   AF-A0AAN6VMW9-F1
#
_cell.length_a   1.000
_cell.length_b   1.000
_cell.length_c   1.000
_cell.angle_alpha   90.00
_cell.angle_beta   90.00
_cell.angle_gamma   90.00
#
_symmetry.space_group_name_H-M   'P 1'
#
loop_
_entity.id
_entity.type
_entity.pdbx_description
1 polymer ?
#
loop_
_entity_poly.entity_id
_entity_poly.type
_entity_poly.pdbx_seq_one_letter_code
_entity_poly.pdbx_strand_id
1 'polypeptide(L)'
;MENTLFDLPGFAVYTKLNICDNTLDDAQLETRCPLDNGRHHVASTRARYSVGQLDQLPAELLIQVLLQTDIPSLTHFRRVNRRAMELVDSVPQYAALVKHCPNIIRAILSIQAGAFDCDTLYSTLSTTRCFTCERFGDHLYLIDCRRVCYLCFIRRPEYFPLTVGQASSFFTPDETQQRNATTARKLLRVANPPSVMSLPGRYCSAWGDDGGNLARKRLRLFDRLAVAQSLAGPSVPKLDKTTREPRRFMAIITAPHLFDAGRQADWGYFCLGCRDEKEEKTRHFRIKYTRQDLPQHVARYGPVERTPNIPGRFMHVTQPTGKRTSLPYG
;
A
#
# COMPACT_ATOMS: atom_id res chain seq x y z
N MET A 1 -34.58 -13.78 16.94
CA MET A 1 -34.88 -12.86 15.83
C MET A 1 -33.66 -12.82 14.93
N GLU A 2 -33.50 -13.92 14.20
CA GLU A 2 -32.60 -14.07 13.06
C GLU A 2 -33.41 -13.81 11.78
N ASN A 3 -32.72 -13.49 10.68
CA ASN A 3 -33.19 -13.00 9.36
C ASN A 3 -32.97 -11.48 9.23
N THR A 4 -32.12 -10.95 8.36
CA THR A 4 -31.69 -11.40 7.02
C THR A 4 -30.31 -10.80 6.68
N LEU A 5 -29.24 -11.60 6.58
CA LEU A 5 -27.97 -11.16 6.02
C LEU A 5 -27.18 -12.30 5.36
N PHE A 6 -27.89 -13.23 4.74
CA PHE A 6 -27.32 -14.16 3.77
C PHE A 6 -27.79 -13.72 2.37
N ASP A 7 -26.86 -13.74 1.43
CA ASP A 7 -27.03 -13.52 -0.01
C ASP A 7 -27.15 -12.06 -0.52
N LEU A 8 -26.06 -11.29 -0.36
CA LEU A 8 -25.61 -10.55 -1.54
C LEU A 8 -25.22 -11.61 -2.58
N PRO A 9 -25.88 -11.69 -3.75
CA PRO A 9 -25.55 -12.74 -4.70
C PRO A 9 -24.06 -12.68 -5.01
N GLY A 10 -23.37 -13.81 -4.94
CA GLY A 10 -21.97 -13.94 -5.38
C GLY A 10 -21.74 -13.48 -6.84
N PHE A 11 -22.82 -13.13 -7.55
CA PHE A 11 -22.86 -12.54 -8.88
C PHE A 11 -22.65 -11.01 -8.94
N ALA A 12 -22.47 -10.29 -7.82
CA ALA A 12 -22.34 -8.82 -7.83
C ALA A 12 -20.91 -8.29 -7.57
N VAL A 13 -19.96 -9.16 -7.22
CA VAL A 13 -18.58 -8.77 -6.89
C VAL A 13 -17.51 -9.65 -7.51
N TYR A 14 -16.28 -9.15 -7.51
CA TYR A 14 -15.08 -9.91 -7.85
C TYR A 14 -13.88 -9.36 -7.07
N THR A 15 -12.82 -10.15 -6.89
CA THR A 15 -11.68 -9.79 -6.03
C THR A 15 -10.41 -9.39 -6.79
N LYS A 16 -10.35 -9.67 -8.10
CA LYS A 16 -9.18 -9.40 -8.94
C LYS A 16 -9.55 -8.71 -10.25
N LEU A 17 -8.91 -7.58 -10.52
CA LEU A 17 -8.91 -6.96 -11.83
C LEU A 17 -7.88 -7.68 -12.72
N ASN A 18 -8.24 -7.95 -13.97
CA ASN A 18 -7.28 -8.42 -14.98
C ASN A 18 -6.54 -7.21 -15.60
N ILE A 19 -5.85 -6.44 -14.76
CA ILE A 19 -5.11 -5.23 -15.15
C ILE A 19 -3.75 -5.28 -14.47
N CYS A 20 -2.69 -5.12 -15.26
CA CYS A 20 -1.33 -4.99 -14.77
C CYS A 20 -0.98 -3.50 -14.62
N ASP A 21 -0.88 -3.03 -13.38
CA ASP A 21 -0.44 -1.67 -13.09
C ASP A 21 1.06 -1.51 -13.03
N ASN A 22 1.79 -2.63 -13.07
CA ASN A 22 3.23 -2.66 -12.86
C ASN A 22 3.60 -1.96 -11.54
N THR A 23 2.93 -2.33 -10.45
CA THR A 23 3.33 -1.95 -9.08
C THR A 23 4.42 -2.90 -8.59
N LEU A 24 4.76 -2.86 -7.30
CA LEU A 24 5.65 -3.85 -6.72
C LEU A 24 5.05 -5.27 -6.71
N ASP A 25 3.73 -5.42 -6.86
CA ASP A 25 3.10 -6.74 -7.01
C ASP A 25 3.65 -7.50 -8.23
N ASP A 26 3.99 -6.78 -9.31
CA ASP A 26 4.46 -7.32 -10.58
C ASP A 26 6.00 -7.44 -10.64
N ALA A 27 6.70 -7.09 -9.55
CA ALA A 27 8.16 -7.01 -9.53
C ALA A 27 8.87 -8.36 -9.32
N GLN A 28 8.17 -9.50 -9.43
CA GLN A 28 8.74 -10.85 -9.20
C GLN A 28 9.43 -10.97 -7.84
N LEU A 29 8.79 -10.42 -6.80
CA LEU A 29 9.39 -10.27 -5.48
C LEU A 29 9.84 -11.58 -4.85
N GLU A 30 9.12 -12.67 -5.09
CA GLU A 30 9.48 -14.00 -4.58
C GLU A 30 10.86 -14.46 -5.07
N THR A 31 11.16 -14.25 -6.35
CA THR A 31 12.46 -14.58 -6.95
C THR A 31 13.54 -13.60 -6.49
N ARG A 32 13.22 -12.31 -6.36
CA ARG A 32 14.18 -11.28 -5.96
C ARG A 32 14.58 -11.33 -4.49
N CYS A 33 13.64 -11.73 -3.64
CA CYS A 33 13.80 -11.76 -2.19
C CYS A 33 13.11 -13.02 -1.63
N PRO A 34 13.76 -14.19 -1.73
CA PRO A 34 13.24 -15.40 -1.13
C PRO A 34 13.29 -15.28 0.40
N LEU A 35 12.13 -15.41 1.03
CA LEU A 35 12.02 -15.44 2.50
C LEU A 35 12.37 -16.84 3.02
N ASP A 36 13.09 -16.88 4.13
CA ASP A 36 13.46 -18.11 4.84
C ASP A 36 12.50 -18.44 6.00
N ASN A 37 11.51 -17.58 6.27
CA ASN A 37 10.44 -17.84 7.22
C ASN A 37 9.76 -19.19 6.89
N GLY A 38 9.58 -20.03 7.90
CA GLY A 38 9.00 -21.36 7.72
C GLY A 38 9.98 -22.46 7.30
N ARG A 39 11.14 -22.14 6.73
CA ARG A 39 12.09 -23.13 6.18
C ARG A 39 13.00 -23.77 7.23
N HIS A 40 13.13 -23.14 8.41
CA HIS A 40 14.05 -23.56 9.47
C HIS A 40 13.37 -24.18 10.69
N HIS A 41 12.06 -24.47 10.62
CA HIS A 41 11.33 -25.24 11.64
C HIS A 41 11.69 -26.74 11.59
N VAL A 42 12.97 -27.07 11.70
CA VAL A 42 13.34 -28.43 12.11
C VAL A 42 13.09 -28.48 13.61
N ALA A 43 11.91 -29.00 13.99
CA ALA A 43 11.41 -29.10 15.37
C ALA A 43 12.37 -29.83 16.34
N SER A 44 13.43 -30.45 15.83
CA SER A 44 14.35 -31.28 16.60
C SER A 44 15.55 -30.54 17.23
N THR A 45 15.82 -29.27 16.90
CA THR A 45 17.08 -28.64 17.34
C THR A 45 16.84 -27.31 18.06
N ARG A 46 16.75 -27.37 19.39
CA ARG A 46 16.65 -26.21 20.30
C ARG A 46 17.79 -25.20 20.05
N ALA A 47 17.51 -23.91 20.21
CA ALA A 47 18.56 -22.89 20.24
C ALA A 47 19.65 -23.25 21.28
N ARG A 48 20.90 -23.36 20.81
CA ARG A 48 22.06 -23.70 21.66
C ARG A 48 22.72 -22.48 22.30
N TYR A 49 22.52 -21.31 21.70
CA TYR A 49 23.17 -20.06 22.10
C TYR A 49 22.09 -19.01 22.37
N SER A 50 22.31 -18.20 23.41
CA SER A 50 21.43 -17.10 23.79
C SER A 50 21.59 -15.90 22.85
N VAL A 51 20.70 -14.92 22.97
CA VAL A 51 20.88 -13.57 22.40
C VAL A 51 21.60 -12.63 23.39
N GLY A 52 22.38 -13.19 24.31
CA GLY A 52 23.16 -12.45 25.29
C GLY A 52 22.28 -11.68 26.28
N GLN A 53 22.57 -10.39 26.46
CA GLN A 53 21.86 -9.54 27.43
C GLN A 53 20.38 -9.33 27.09
N LEU A 54 19.96 -9.51 25.82
CA LEU A 54 18.55 -9.43 25.45
C LEU A 54 17.71 -10.51 26.15
N ASP A 55 18.25 -11.70 26.39
CA ASP A 55 17.53 -12.76 27.10
C ASP A 55 17.29 -12.46 28.60
N GLN A 56 17.90 -11.39 29.13
CA GLN A 56 17.63 -10.91 30.50
C GLN A 56 16.36 -10.07 30.61
N LEU A 57 15.84 -9.58 29.47
CA LEU A 57 14.63 -8.78 29.45
C LEU A 57 13.39 -9.67 29.64
N PRO A 58 12.36 -9.20 30.37
CA PRO A 58 11.03 -9.81 30.34
C PRO A 58 10.50 -9.98 28.91
N ALA A 59 9.71 -11.02 28.69
CA ALA A 59 9.20 -11.36 27.36
C ALA A 59 8.40 -10.20 26.74
N GLU A 60 7.67 -9.46 27.56
CA GLU A 60 6.87 -8.30 27.15
C GLU A 60 7.75 -7.18 26.59
N LEU A 61 8.87 -6.87 27.26
CA LEU A 61 9.81 -5.86 26.80
C LEU A 61 10.53 -6.32 25.52
N LEU A 62 10.86 -7.61 25.42
CA LEU A 62 11.41 -8.17 24.19
C LEU A 62 10.45 -8.00 23.02
N ILE A 63 9.19 -8.39 23.19
CA ILE A 63 8.16 -8.23 22.15
C ILE A 63 8.02 -6.77 21.76
N GLN A 64 7.99 -5.85 22.72
CA GLN A 64 7.87 -4.42 22.44
C GLN A 64 9.07 -3.87 21.66
N VAL A 65 10.29 -4.24 22.03
CA VAL A 65 11.51 -3.84 21.30
C VAL A 65 11.48 -4.37 19.86
N LEU A 66 11.09 -5.63 19.67
CA LEU A 66 10.97 -6.21 18.34
C LEU A 66 9.88 -5.51 17.52
N LEU A 67 8.74 -5.18 18.12
CA LEU A 67 7.66 -4.45 17.45
C LEU A 67 8.06 -3.03 17.01
N GLN A 68 8.91 -2.36 17.80
CA GLN A 68 9.45 -1.02 17.50
C GLN A 68 10.69 -1.05 16.59
N THR A 69 11.03 -2.21 16.02
CA THR A 69 12.12 -2.38 15.06
C THR A 69 11.57 -2.48 13.64
N ASP A 70 12.26 -1.88 12.67
CA ASP A 70 11.89 -1.98 11.26
C ASP A 70 12.04 -3.40 10.71
N ILE A 71 11.25 -3.74 9.69
CA ILE A 71 11.24 -5.09 9.09
C ILE A 71 12.62 -5.52 8.55
N PRO A 72 13.40 -4.66 7.85
CA PRO A 72 14.79 -4.98 7.50
C PRO A 72 15.65 -5.36 8.70
N SER A 73 15.69 -4.53 9.74
CA SER A 73 16.47 -4.79 10.96
C SER A 73 16.00 -6.06 11.69
N LEU A 74 14.69 -6.29 11.78
CA LEU A 74 14.14 -7.55 12.33
C LEU A 74 14.61 -8.77 11.54
N THR A 75 14.60 -8.69 10.21
CA THR A 75 15.03 -9.80 9.36
C THR A 75 16.53 -10.03 9.47
N HIS A 76 17.33 -8.98 9.66
CA HIS A 76 18.76 -9.11 9.99
C HIS A 76 18.99 -9.74 11.36
N PHE A 77 18.27 -9.29 12.39
CA PHE A 77 18.35 -9.85 13.74
C PHE A 77 17.95 -11.33 13.77
N ARG A 78 16.86 -11.68 13.09
CA ARG A 78 16.37 -13.06 12.92
C ARG A 78 17.45 -14.02 12.41
N ARG A 79 18.42 -13.52 11.63
CA ARG A 79 19.52 -14.31 11.04
C ARG A 79 20.76 -14.43 11.92
N VAL A 80 20.82 -13.76 13.07
CA VAL A 80 22.00 -13.77 13.96
C VAL A 80 22.23 -15.16 14.54
N ASN A 81 21.20 -15.78 15.11
CA ASN A 81 21.24 -17.14 15.62
C ASN A 81 19.82 -17.72 15.75
N ARG A 82 19.70 -19.00 16.10
CA ARG A 82 18.39 -19.66 16.26
C ARG A 82 17.52 -19.03 17.35
N ARG A 83 18.10 -18.51 18.43
CA ARG A 83 17.34 -17.85 19.50
C ARG A 83 16.71 -16.54 19.01
N ALA A 84 17.45 -15.73 18.27
CA ALA A 84 16.92 -14.52 17.63
C ALA A 84 15.82 -14.86 16.62
N MET A 85 15.99 -15.96 15.87
CA MET A 85 14.95 -16.47 14.97
C MET A 85 13.67 -16.82 15.71
N GLU A 86 13.77 -17.63 16.78
CA GLU A 86 12.63 -18.02 17.62
C GLU A 86 11.92 -16.80 18.23
N LEU A 87 12.67 -15.81 18.71
CA LEU A 87 12.11 -14.58 19.27
C LEU A 87 11.30 -13.80 18.24
N VAL A 88 11.87 -13.51 17.06
CA VAL A 88 11.18 -12.77 16.00
C VAL A 88 9.96 -13.53 15.48
N ASP A 89 10.10 -14.84 15.25
CA ASP A 89 8.99 -15.67 14.74
C ASP A 89 7.86 -15.85 15.77
N SER A 90 8.14 -15.67 17.07
CA SER A 90 7.13 -15.72 18.13
C SER A 90 6.27 -14.46 18.25
N VAL A 91 6.68 -13.34 17.61
CA VAL A 91 5.91 -12.09 17.65
C VAL A 91 4.64 -12.24 16.80
N PRO A 92 3.42 -12.17 17.40
CA PRO A 92 2.18 -12.45 16.68
C PRO A 92 1.94 -11.56 15.47
N GLN A 93 2.24 -10.26 15.58
CA GLN A 93 2.09 -9.29 14.51
C GLN A 93 3.01 -9.62 13.33
N TYR A 94 4.29 -9.90 13.59
CA TYR A 94 5.24 -10.31 12.56
C TYR A 94 4.82 -11.63 11.90
N ALA A 95 4.40 -12.62 12.69
CA ALA A 95 3.90 -13.89 12.18
C ALA A 95 2.67 -13.72 11.27
N ALA A 96 1.73 -12.84 11.64
CA ALA A 96 0.57 -12.51 10.82
C ALA A 96 0.97 -11.87 9.47
N LEU A 97 1.93 -10.94 9.50
CA LEU A 97 2.44 -10.30 8.28
C LEU A 97 3.09 -11.31 7.32
N VAL A 98 3.93 -12.19 7.85
CA VAL A 98 4.59 -13.24 7.06
C VAL A 98 3.57 -14.22 6.48
N LYS A 99 2.55 -14.59 7.27
CA LYS A 99 1.50 -15.52 6.85
C LYS A 99 0.59 -14.95 5.75
N HIS A 100 0.13 -13.71 5.91
CA HIS A 100 -0.94 -13.15 5.07
C HIS A 100 -0.44 -12.23 3.95
N CYS A 101 0.72 -11.61 4.11
CA CYS A 101 1.26 -10.66 3.12
C CYS A 101 2.79 -10.77 2.97
N PRO A 102 3.32 -11.97 2.63
CA PRO A 102 4.77 -12.15 2.48
C PRO A 102 5.36 -11.26 1.37
N ASN A 103 4.59 -10.93 0.33
CA ASN A 103 5.06 -10.00 -0.72
C ASN A 103 5.28 -8.57 -0.21
N ILE A 104 4.54 -8.12 0.82
CA ILE A 104 4.81 -6.82 1.45
C ILE A 104 6.18 -6.85 2.15
N ILE A 105 6.47 -7.93 2.89
CA ILE A 105 7.78 -8.12 3.52
C ILE A 105 8.90 -8.16 2.47
N ARG A 106 8.73 -8.93 1.39
CA ARG A 106 9.68 -8.98 0.28
C ARG A 106 9.89 -7.63 -0.38
N ALA A 107 8.82 -6.86 -0.60
CA ALA A 107 8.89 -5.52 -1.16
C ALA A 107 9.72 -4.59 -0.26
N ILE A 108 9.39 -4.55 1.04
CA ILE A 108 10.08 -3.75 2.05
C ILE A 108 11.59 -4.04 2.04
N LEU A 109 11.98 -5.32 2.10
CA LEU A 109 13.38 -5.73 2.05
C LEU A 109 14.05 -5.36 0.73
N SER A 110 13.36 -5.58 -0.39
CA SER A 110 13.89 -5.33 -1.74
C SER A 110 14.13 -3.84 -1.99
N ILE A 111 13.23 -2.98 -1.51
CA ILE A 111 13.33 -1.52 -1.67
C ILE A 111 14.02 -0.83 -0.49
N GLN A 112 14.44 -1.58 0.55
CA GLN A 112 15.08 -1.04 1.75
C GLN A 112 14.20 -0.02 2.49
N ALA A 113 12.90 -0.31 2.62
CA ALA A 113 11.99 0.53 3.40
C ALA A 113 12.21 0.29 4.89
N GLY A 114 12.77 1.28 5.59
CA GLY A 114 13.09 1.20 7.02
C GLY A 114 12.67 2.43 7.83
N ALA A 115 11.72 3.22 7.30
CA ALA A 115 11.26 4.44 7.96
C ALA A 115 10.13 4.22 8.99
N PHE A 116 9.66 2.99 9.13
CA PHE A 116 8.57 2.60 10.01
C PHE A 116 8.86 1.22 10.62
N ASP A 117 8.30 0.98 11.79
CA ASP A 117 8.49 -0.25 12.55
C ASP A 117 7.44 -1.33 12.21
N CYS A 118 7.63 -2.52 12.79
CA CYS A 118 6.74 -3.65 12.58
C CYS A 118 5.31 -3.37 13.09
N ASP A 119 5.19 -2.67 14.22
CA ASP A 119 3.89 -2.30 14.78
C ASP A 119 3.12 -1.33 13.88
N THR A 120 3.79 -0.31 13.35
CA THR A 120 3.21 0.66 12.41
C THR A 120 2.68 -0.06 11.17
N LEU A 121 3.45 -1.01 10.63
CA LEU A 121 3.01 -1.82 9.49
C LEU A 121 1.77 -2.65 9.82
N TYR A 122 1.79 -3.38 10.94
CA TYR A 122 0.68 -4.22 11.36
C TYR A 122 -0.59 -3.39 11.64
N SER A 123 -0.45 -2.30 12.39
CA SER A 123 -1.53 -1.37 12.71
C SER A 123 -2.13 -0.74 11.46
N THR A 124 -1.28 -0.33 10.50
CA THR A 124 -1.75 0.19 9.20
C THR A 124 -2.54 -0.86 8.43
N LEU A 125 -2.03 -2.09 8.36
CA LEU A 125 -2.72 -3.19 7.68
C LEU A 125 -3.99 -3.63 8.42
N SER A 126 -4.11 -3.33 9.71
CA SER A 126 -5.32 -3.56 10.51
C SER A 126 -6.44 -2.54 10.25
N THR A 127 -6.18 -1.50 9.45
CA THR A 127 -7.22 -0.57 8.98
C THR A 127 -7.70 -0.93 7.57
N THR A 128 -8.84 -0.35 7.15
CA THR A 128 -9.40 -0.53 5.79
C THR A 128 -9.39 0.75 4.96
N ARG A 129 -9.38 1.92 5.60
CA ARG A 129 -9.58 3.22 4.95
C ARG A 129 -8.27 3.77 4.40
N CYS A 130 -8.37 4.50 3.30
CA CYS A 130 -7.28 5.28 2.75
C CYS A 130 -6.94 6.44 3.71
N PHE A 131 -5.66 6.76 3.84
CA PHE A 131 -5.18 7.81 4.72
C PHE A 131 -5.67 9.20 4.29
N THR A 132 -5.81 9.45 2.99
CA THR A 132 -6.21 10.76 2.45
C THR A 132 -7.70 10.90 2.18
N CYS A 133 -8.45 9.79 2.07
CA CYS A 133 -9.87 9.81 1.77
C CYS A 133 -10.60 8.62 2.38
N GLU A 134 -11.92 8.66 2.44
CA GLU A 134 -12.70 7.63 3.13
C GLU A 134 -12.90 6.31 2.34
N ARG A 135 -12.25 6.15 1.19
CA ARG A 135 -12.37 4.92 0.39
C ARG A 135 -11.57 3.78 1.01
N PHE A 136 -11.87 2.55 0.59
CA PHE A 136 -10.99 1.43 0.88
C PHE A 136 -9.59 1.69 0.29
N GLY A 137 -8.57 1.66 1.13
CA GLY A 137 -7.20 1.86 0.72
C GLY A 137 -6.57 0.54 0.34
N ASP A 138 -6.74 0.11 -0.91
CA ASP A 138 -6.29 -1.19 -1.41
C ASP A 138 -4.77 -1.32 -1.64
N HIS A 139 -4.02 -0.26 -1.39
CA HIS A 139 -2.57 -0.22 -1.56
C HIS A 139 -1.87 0.29 -0.30
N LEU A 140 -0.58 0.01 -0.19
CA LEU A 140 0.33 0.54 0.81
C LEU A 140 1.43 1.33 0.11
N TYR A 141 1.62 2.57 0.55
CA TYR A 141 2.75 3.41 0.15
C TYR A 141 3.91 3.17 1.12
N LEU A 142 4.94 2.49 0.62
CA LEU A 142 6.01 1.91 1.43
C LEU A 142 7.11 2.88 1.84
N ILE A 143 7.04 4.18 1.48
CA ILE A 143 8.07 5.13 1.94
C ILE A 143 7.83 5.51 3.40
N ASP A 144 6.57 5.69 3.80
CA ASP A 144 6.18 6.08 5.17
C ASP A 144 5.02 5.22 5.74
N CYS A 145 4.70 4.09 5.09
CA CYS A 145 3.68 3.13 5.53
C CYS A 145 2.26 3.70 5.63
N ARG A 146 1.81 4.48 4.63
CA ARG A 146 0.42 4.91 4.55
C ARG A 146 -0.44 4.00 3.67
N ARG A 147 -1.58 3.54 4.21
CA ARG A 147 -2.62 2.87 3.42
C ARG A 147 -3.27 3.89 2.48
N VAL A 148 -3.35 3.58 1.19
CA VAL A 148 -3.82 4.51 0.15
C VAL A 148 -4.70 3.79 -0.88
N CYS A 149 -5.74 4.44 -1.40
CA CYS A 149 -6.53 3.89 -2.49
C CYS A 149 -5.87 4.20 -3.84
N TYR A 150 -6.19 3.41 -4.87
CA TYR A 150 -5.65 3.61 -6.22
C TYR A 150 -5.66 5.08 -6.67
N LEU A 151 -6.83 5.71 -6.62
CA LEU A 151 -7.05 7.08 -7.10
C LEU A 151 -6.24 8.13 -6.33
N CYS A 152 -5.96 7.89 -5.05
CA CYS A 152 -5.14 8.81 -4.26
C CYS A 152 -3.67 8.72 -4.68
N PHE A 153 -3.08 7.52 -4.77
CA PHE A 153 -1.65 7.43 -5.06
C PHE A 153 -1.31 7.88 -6.49
N ILE A 154 -2.23 7.72 -7.45
CA ILE A 154 -1.99 8.19 -8.83
C ILE A 154 -2.15 9.71 -9.00
N ARG A 155 -2.86 10.40 -8.11
CA ARG A 155 -3.23 11.83 -8.32
C ARG A 155 -2.66 12.78 -7.30
N ARG A 156 -2.60 12.37 -6.03
CA ARG A 156 -2.19 13.29 -4.96
C ARG A 156 -0.67 13.50 -5.04
N PRO A 157 -0.21 14.76 -4.94
CA PRO A 157 1.22 15.06 -4.92
C PRO A 157 1.96 14.36 -3.76
N GLU A 158 1.28 14.17 -2.64
CA GLU A 158 1.79 13.50 -1.43
C GLU A 158 2.36 12.09 -1.70
N TYR A 159 1.81 11.38 -2.69
CA TYR A 159 2.26 10.05 -3.11
C TYR A 159 3.05 10.08 -4.41
N PHE A 160 3.68 11.22 -4.72
CA PHE A 160 4.64 11.36 -5.80
C PHE A 160 6.05 11.47 -5.20
N PRO A 161 6.81 10.36 -5.16
CA PRO A 161 8.15 10.38 -4.58
C PRO A 161 9.13 11.26 -5.34
N LEU A 162 9.98 11.94 -4.59
CA LEU A 162 10.99 12.84 -5.13
C LEU A 162 12.28 12.08 -5.42
N THR A 163 12.94 12.37 -6.55
CA THR A 163 14.30 11.88 -6.79
C THR A 163 15.30 12.65 -5.94
N VAL A 164 16.54 12.16 -5.80
CA VAL A 164 17.62 12.88 -5.11
C VAL A 164 17.76 14.33 -5.59
N GLY A 165 17.68 14.55 -6.91
CA GLY A 165 17.80 15.89 -7.49
C GLY A 165 16.69 16.83 -7.03
N GLN A 166 15.44 16.36 -7.10
CA GLN A 166 14.27 17.14 -6.66
C GLN A 166 14.25 17.31 -5.13
N ALA A 167 14.58 16.28 -4.36
CA ALA A 167 14.63 16.38 -2.92
C ALA A 167 15.70 17.39 -2.48
N SER A 168 16.87 17.38 -3.11
CA SER A 168 17.96 18.31 -2.80
C SER A 168 17.59 19.76 -3.07
N SER A 169 16.74 20.06 -4.07
CA SER A 169 16.34 21.45 -4.34
C SER A 169 15.46 22.06 -3.24
N PHE A 170 14.86 21.25 -2.36
CA PHE A 170 14.11 21.75 -1.20
C PHE A 170 14.99 22.06 0.02
N PHE A 171 16.27 21.64 0.01
CA PHE A 171 17.25 21.90 1.08
C PHE A 171 18.26 22.97 0.67
N THR A 172 17.86 23.97 -0.12
CA THR A 172 18.73 25.10 -0.47
C THR A 172 18.97 25.98 0.76
N PRO A 173 20.23 26.21 1.17
CA PRO A 173 20.52 27.13 2.27
C PRO A 173 20.12 28.56 1.87
N ASP A 174 19.64 29.32 2.85
CA ASP A 174 19.31 30.73 2.70
C ASP A 174 20.56 31.54 2.30
N GLU A 175 20.41 32.60 1.50
CA GLU A 175 21.52 33.35 0.85
C GLU A 175 22.58 33.88 1.84
N THR A 176 22.26 33.94 3.12
CA THR A 176 23.10 34.47 4.21
C THR A 176 24.12 33.47 4.78
N GLN A 177 24.06 32.17 4.47
CA GLN A 177 24.93 31.14 5.08
C GLN A 177 26.12 30.71 4.20
N GLN A 178 26.61 31.60 3.32
CA GLN A 178 27.70 31.36 2.37
C GLN A 178 29.08 31.06 3.00
N ARG A 179 29.24 31.17 4.33
CA ARG A 179 30.56 31.03 4.99
C ARG A 179 31.02 29.58 5.20
N ASN A 180 30.11 28.60 5.12
CA ASN A 180 30.44 27.16 5.17
C ASN A 180 29.59 26.43 4.13
N ALA A 181 30.06 26.33 2.88
CA ALA A 181 29.31 25.78 1.73
C ALA A 181 28.94 24.29 1.90
N THR A 182 27.92 24.02 2.71
CA THR A 182 27.32 22.70 2.85
C THR A 182 26.35 22.52 1.69
N THR A 183 26.70 21.68 0.72
CA THR A 183 25.83 21.41 -0.43
C THR A 183 24.45 20.91 0.02
N ALA A 184 23.39 21.27 -0.70
CA ALA A 184 22.02 20.82 -0.39
C ALA A 184 21.89 19.28 -0.29
N ARG A 185 22.73 18.54 -1.02
CA ARG A 185 22.84 17.07 -0.89
C ARG A 185 23.36 16.62 0.47
N LYS A 186 24.31 17.34 1.07
CA LYS A 186 24.82 17.05 2.41
C LYS A 186 23.73 17.36 3.46
N LEU A 187 22.99 18.45 3.29
CA LEU A 187 21.83 18.76 4.16
C LEU A 187 20.76 17.67 4.08
N LEU A 188 20.36 17.25 2.88
CA LEU A 188 19.41 16.15 2.68
C LEU A 188 19.87 14.84 3.36
N ARG A 189 21.17 14.53 3.29
CA ARG A 189 21.74 13.35 3.96
C ARG A 189 21.68 13.46 5.48
N VAL A 190 21.97 14.63 6.05
CA VAL A 190 21.90 14.88 7.49
C VAL A 190 20.47 14.83 8.00
N ALA A 191 19.52 15.41 7.24
CA ALA A 191 18.10 15.36 7.57
C ALA A 191 17.53 13.93 7.51
N ASN A 192 18.14 13.05 6.70
CA ASN A 192 17.77 11.65 6.53
C ASN A 192 16.25 11.39 6.44
N PRO A 193 15.52 12.10 5.56
CA PRO A 193 14.08 11.90 5.45
C PRO A 193 13.74 10.49 4.93
N PRO A 194 12.54 9.96 5.23
CA PRO A 194 12.06 8.69 4.74
C PRO A 194 12.32 8.50 3.25
N SER A 195 13.00 7.41 2.91
CA SER A 195 13.39 7.10 1.53
C SER A 195 13.50 5.61 1.29
N VAL A 196 13.34 5.23 0.02
CA VAL A 196 13.46 3.85 -0.47
C VAL A 196 14.29 3.81 -1.75
N MET A 197 14.78 2.62 -2.08
CA MET A 197 15.44 2.31 -3.34
C MET A 197 14.47 1.60 -4.28
N SER A 198 14.14 2.18 -5.44
CA SER A 198 13.30 1.51 -6.44
C SER A 198 13.94 0.21 -6.96
N LEU A 199 13.12 -0.64 -7.59
CA LEU A 199 13.61 -1.79 -8.33
C LEU A 199 13.72 -1.48 -9.83
N PRO A 200 14.57 -2.20 -10.59
CA PRO A 200 14.48 -2.21 -12.04
C PRO A 200 13.23 -3.00 -12.47
N GLY A 201 12.46 -2.45 -13.39
CA GLY A 201 11.22 -3.06 -13.85
C GLY A 201 10.42 -2.15 -14.77
N ARG A 202 9.29 -2.66 -15.27
CA ARG A 202 8.26 -1.82 -15.87
C ARG A 202 7.41 -1.24 -14.77
N TYR A 203 6.88 -0.04 -14.99
CA TYR A 203 6.04 0.68 -14.04
C TYR A 203 4.92 1.44 -14.76
N CYS A 204 3.80 1.58 -14.06
CA CYS A 204 2.52 2.07 -14.58
C CYS A 204 1.95 1.14 -15.67
N SER A 205 0.62 1.02 -15.74
CA SER A 205 -0.06 0.36 -16.84
C SER A 205 0.23 1.08 -18.16
N ALA A 206 0.65 0.37 -19.21
CA ALA A 206 0.60 0.88 -20.57
C ALA A 206 -0.84 0.80 -21.11
N TRP A 207 -1.21 1.79 -21.91
CA TRP A 207 -2.31 1.64 -22.86
C TRP A 207 -1.64 1.32 -24.20
N GLY A 208 -1.42 0.03 -24.48
CA GLY A 208 -0.70 -0.47 -25.66
C GLY A 208 0.19 -1.69 -25.37
N ASP A 209 0.87 -2.20 -26.40
CA ASP A 209 1.64 -3.46 -26.35
C ASP A 209 2.93 -3.40 -25.52
N ASP A 210 3.37 -2.21 -25.12
CA ASP A 210 4.67 -2.00 -24.47
C ASP A 210 4.72 -2.33 -22.97
N GLY A 211 3.61 -2.75 -22.35
CA GLY A 211 3.60 -3.34 -21.00
C GLY A 211 4.06 -2.42 -19.86
N GLY A 212 4.13 -1.10 -20.05
CA GLY A 212 4.52 -0.09 -19.06
C GLY A 212 5.88 0.54 -19.33
N ASN A 213 6.23 1.60 -18.59
CA ASN A 213 7.49 2.32 -18.81
C ASN A 213 8.65 1.57 -18.15
N LEU A 214 9.69 1.26 -18.93
CA LEU A 214 10.86 0.54 -18.44
C LEU A 214 11.81 1.45 -17.64
N ALA A 215 11.99 1.17 -16.36
CA ALA A 215 13.04 1.75 -15.52
C ALA A 215 14.17 0.74 -15.31
N ARG A 216 15.33 0.97 -15.91
CA ARG A 216 16.50 0.08 -15.81
C ARG A 216 17.36 0.33 -14.57
N LYS A 217 17.40 1.58 -14.11
CA LYS A 217 18.25 2.00 -12.98
C LYS A 217 17.43 2.07 -11.71
N ARG A 218 18.03 1.66 -10.58
CA ARG A 218 17.48 1.93 -9.26
C ARG A 218 17.55 3.43 -8.97
N LEU A 219 16.46 3.98 -8.47
CA LEU A 219 16.35 5.37 -8.05
C LEU A 219 16.22 5.41 -6.53
N ARG A 220 16.86 6.39 -5.89
CA ARG A 220 16.51 6.74 -4.52
C ARG A 220 15.33 7.70 -4.55
N LEU A 221 14.25 7.29 -3.89
CA LEU A 221 12.98 7.98 -3.85
C LEU A 221 12.72 8.43 -2.41
N PHE A 222 12.43 9.72 -2.24
CA PHE A 222 12.13 10.33 -0.94
C PHE A 222 10.65 10.61 -0.81
N ASP A 223 10.15 10.50 0.41
CA ASP A 223 8.81 10.96 0.71
C ASP A 223 8.70 12.46 0.46
N ARG A 224 7.61 12.87 -0.21
CA ARG A 224 7.44 14.29 -0.55
C ARG A 224 7.10 15.13 0.67
N LEU A 225 6.21 14.66 1.53
CA LEU A 225 5.75 15.43 2.70
C LEU A 225 6.87 15.63 3.71
N ALA A 226 7.75 14.64 3.86
CA ALA A 226 8.92 14.75 4.72
C ALA A 226 9.99 15.73 4.20
N VAL A 227 9.97 16.07 2.90
CA VAL A 227 10.97 16.93 2.26
C VAL A 227 10.42 18.32 1.93
N ALA A 228 9.20 18.40 1.39
CA ALA A 228 8.57 19.64 0.97
C ALA A 228 7.52 20.07 2.01
N GLN A 229 7.90 20.99 2.90
CA GLN A 229 7.02 21.50 3.95
C GLN A 229 5.83 22.34 3.41
N SER A 230 5.90 22.80 2.16
CA SER A 230 4.79 23.44 1.46
C SER A 230 4.51 22.76 0.11
N LEU A 231 3.33 22.17 -0.02
CA LEU A 231 2.79 21.70 -1.30
C LEU A 231 2.24 22.86 -2.16
N ALA A 232 2.31 24.10 -1.67
CA ALA A 232 1.64 25.29 -2.19
C ALA A 232 2.61 26.37 -2.74
N GLY A 233 3.77 25.97 -3.27
CA GLY A 233 4.69 26.83 -4.04
C GLY A 233 4.44 26.79 -5.57
N PRO A 234 5.10 27.65 -6.38
CA PRO A 234 4.67 28.02 -7.74
C PRO A 234 4.46 26.81 -8.63
N SER A 235 3.19 26.61 -9.04
CA SER A 235 2.66 25.54 -9.90
C SER A 235 3.30 24.16 -9.72
N VAL A 236 2.58 23.22 -9.09
CA VAL A 236 2.92 21.79 -9.08
C VAL A 236 3.37 21.37 -10.51
N PRO A 237 4.62 20.87 -10.69
CA PRO A 237 5.16 20.54 -12.01
C PRO A 237 4.17 19.72 -12.85
N LYS A 238 4.11 19.96 -14.17
CA LYS A 238 3.21 19.21 -15.07
C LYS A 238 3.35 17.69 -14.90
N LEU A 239 4.57 17.21 -14.64
CA LEU A 239 4.90 15.81 -14.41
C LEU A 239 4.16 15.21 -13.20
N ASP A 240 4.00 15.98 -12.14
CA ASP A 240 3.31 15.55 -10.92
C ASP A 240 1.80 15.41 -11.13
N LYS A 241 1.24 16.11 -12.13
CA LYS A 241 -0.17 15.98 -12.51
C LYS A 241 -0.44 14.73 -13.32
N THR A 242 0.61 14.03 -13.77
CA THR A 242 0.45 12.80 -14.55
C THR A 242 0.07 11.65 -13.61
N THR A 243 -1.00 10.95 -13.97
CA THR A 243 -1.45 9.75 -13.26
C THR A 243 -0.66 8.49 -13.65
N ARG A 244 0.23 8.64 -14.64
CA ARG A 244 0.97 7.55 -15.26
C ARG A 244 2.48 7.66 -15.06
N GLU A 245 2.92 8.50 -14.13
CA GLU A 245 4.35 8.58 -13.82
C GLU A 245 4.81 7.29 -13.13
N PRO A 246 5.75 6.52 -13.73
CA PRO A 246 6.41 5.37 -13.11
C PRO A 246 6.73 5.48 -11.62
N ARG A 247 7.26 6.61 -11.16
CA ARG A 247 7.69 6.81 -9.77
C ARG A 247 6.57 6.68 -8.76
N ARG A 248 5.32 6.96 -9.16
CA ARG A 248 4.15 6.73 -8.32
C ARG A 248 3.93 5.26 -8.01
N PHE A 249 4.40 4.36 -8.87
CA PHE A 249 4.20 2.90 -8.77
C PHE A 249 5.41 2.18 -8.14
N MET A 250 6.57 2.84 -8.09
CA MET A 250 7.84 2.25 -7.61
C MET A 250 7.90 1.92 -6.12
N ALA A 251 6.98 2.48 -5.32
CA ALA A 251 6.89 2.28 -3.87
C ALA A 251 5.48 1.88 -3.42
N ILE A 252 4.67 1.34 -4.33
CA ILE A 252 3.27 0.96 -4.09
C ILE A 252 3.14 -0.55 -4.20
N ILE A 253 2.41 -1.16 -3.27
CA ILE A 253 2.06 -2.58 -3.27
C ILE A 253 0.61 -2.77 -2.81
N THR A 254 -0.08 -3.79 -3.31
CA THR A 254 -1.44 -4.12 -2.87
C THR A 254 -1.43 -4.57 -1.40
N ALA A 255 -2.43 -4.13 -0.63
CA ALA A 255 -2.46 -4.31 0.83
C ALA A 255 -3.76 -4.95 1.34
N PRO A 256 -3.71 -6.10 2.04
CA PRO A 256 -4.88 -6.69 2.67
C PRO A 256 -5.24 -5.94 3.95
N HIS A 257 -6.51 -6.00 4.36
CA HIS A 257 -6.96 -5.69 5.70
C HIS A 257 -6.79 -6.91 6.60
N LEU A 258 -5.93 -6.80 7.61
CA LEU A 258 -5.78 -7.82 8.64
C LEU A 258 -6.84 -7.60 9.73
N PHE A 259 -7.50 -8.66 10.14
CA PHE A 259 -8.51 -8.61 11.20
C PHE A 259 -8.45 -9.85 12.07
N ASP A 260 -9.26 -9.87 13.12
CA ASP A 260 -9.31 -10.99 14.06
C ASP A 260 -7.93 -11.25 14.69
N ALA A 261 -7.30 -10.18 15.20
CA ALA A 261 -5.92 -10.17 15.70
C ALA A 261 -4.89 -10.72 14.69
N GLY A 262 -5.09 -10.46 13.39
CA GLY A 262 -4.18 -10.87 12.32
C GLY A 262 -4.30 -12.35 11.94
N ARG A 263 -5.34 -13.06 12.40
CA ARG A 263 -5.61 -14.44 11.98
C ARG A 263 -6.19 -14.53 10.57
N GLN A 264 -6.83 -13.47 10.11
CA GLN A 264 -7.55 -13.40 8.84
C GLN A 264 -7.14 -12.15 8.04
N ALA A 265 -7.34 -12.23 6.73
CA ALA A 265 -7.00 -11.16 5.78
C ALA A 265 -8.08 -11.02 4.70
N ASP A 266 -8.52 -9.78 4.46
CA ASP A 266 -9.46 -9.42 3.38
C ASP A 266 -8.78 -8.47 2.39
N TRP A 267 -8.86 -8.78 1.10
CA TRP A 267 -8.24 -7.99 0.01
C TRP A 267 -9.21 -6.98 -0.63
N GLY A 268 -10.44 -6.89 -0.12
CA GLY A 268 -11.50 -6.04 -0.62
C GLY A 268 -12.16 -6.57 -1.89
N TYR A 269 -13.32 -6.00 -2.20
CA TYR A 269 -14.18 -6.43 -3.30
C TYR A 269 -14.41 -5.30 -4.30
N PHE A 270 -14.33 -5.62 -5.59
CA PHE A 270 -14.81 -4.74 -6.64
C PHE A 270 -16.30 -5.00 -6.90
N CYS A 271 -17.03 -3.96 -7.32
CA CYS A 271 -18.41 -4.07 -7.76
C CYS A 271 -18.47 -4.44 -9.25
N LEU A 272 -19.21 -5.50 -9.61
CA LEU A 272 -19.39 -5.91 -11.01
C LEU A 272 -20.12 -4.85 -11.84
N GLY A 273 -21.09 -4.15 -11.25
CA GLY A 273 -21.81 -3.05 -11.90
C GLY A 273 -20.93 -1.82 -12.18
N CYS A 274 -19.76 -1.72 -11.55
CA CYS A 274 -18.79 -0.65 -11.77
C CYS A 274 -17.61 -1.05 -12.68
N ARG A 275 -17.61 -2.27 -13.24
CA ARG A 275 -16.45 -2.83 -13.95
C ARG A 275 -16.01 -1.99 -15.17
N ASP A 276 -16.95 -1.36 -15.85
CA ASP A 276 -16.67 -0.52 -17.03
C ASP A 276 -16.79 0.99 -16.72
N GLU A 277 -17.11 1.32 -15.46
CA GLU A 277 -17.40 2.69 -15.05
C GLU A 277 -16.10 3.46 -14.78
N LYS A 278 -16.08 4.72 -15.22
CA LYS A 278 -14.91 5.62 -15.12
C LYS A 278 -15.18 6.87 -14.28
N GLU A 279 -16.33 6.95 -13.62
CA GLU A 279 -16.68 8.08 -12.75
C GLU A 279 -15.99 7.94 -11.40
N GLU A 280 -14.85 8.58 -11.30
CA GLU A 280 -13.97 8.46 -10.14
C GLU A 280 -14.57 8.89 -8.82
N LYS A 281 -15.57 9.78 -8.80
CA LYS A 281 -16.18 10.22 -7.53
C LYS A 281 -17.12 9.17 -6.96
N THR A 282 -17.72 8.33 -7.80
CA THR A 282 -18.85 7.49 -7.40
C THR A 282 -18.68 6.03 -7.80
N ARG A 283 -18.49 5.76 -9.09
CA ARG A 283 -18.49 4.44 -9.72
C ARG A 283 -17.27 4.34 -10.62
N HIS A 284 -16.18 3.77 -10.11
CA HIS A 284 -14.97 3.57 -10.87
C HIS A 284 -14.48 2.15 -10.70
N PHE A 285 -14.07 1.50 -11.78
CA PHE A 285 -13.68 0.08 -11.79
C PHE A 285 -12.54 -0.29 -10.84
N ARG A 286 -11.74 0.70 -10.43
CA ARG A 286 -10.63 0.57 -9.46
C ARG A 286 -11.00 0.84 -8.01
N ILE A 287 -12.26 1.12 -7.70
CA ILE A 287 -12.69 1.30 -6.31
C ILE A 287 -13.04 -0.08 -5.74
N LYS A 288 -12.34 -0.43 -4.65
CA LYS A 288 -12.71 -1.58 -3.80
C LYS A 288 -13.56 -1.13 -2.62
N TYR A 289 -14.26 -2.10 -2.05
CA TYR A 289 -15.12 -1.96 -0.88
C TYR A 289 -14.80 -3.05 0.12
N THR A 290 -15.01 -2.76 1.41
CA THR A 290 -15.11 -3.82 2.41
C THR A 290 -16.41 -4.60 2.20
N ARG A 291 -16.52 -5.79 2.80
CA ARG A 291 -17.78 -6.54 2.82
C ARG A 291 -18.96 -5.73 3.43
N GLN A 292 -18.66 -4.80 4.34
CA GLN A 292 -19.64 -3.98 5.03
C GLN A 292 -20.06 -2.73 4.23
N ASP A 293 -19.12 -2.10 3.50
CA ASP A 293 -19.40 -0.88 2.72
C ASP A 293 -20.12 -1.19 1.40
N LEU A 294 -19.94 -2.40 0.87
CA LEU A 294 -20.50 -2.80 -0.42
C LEU A 294 -22.06 -2.75 -0.47
N PRO A 295 -22.82 -3.26 0.52
CA PRO A 295 -24.26 -3.06 0.57
C PRO A 295 -24.68 -1.60 0.48
N GLN A 296 -23.96 -0.68 1.13
CA GLN A 296 -24.26 0.76 1.07
C GLN A 296 -24.02 1.33 -0.33
N HIS A 297 -22.96 0.87 -1.00
CA HIS A 297 -22.71 1.21 -2.41
C HIS A 297 -23.85 0.73 -3.31
N VAL A 298 -24.29 -0.53 -3.18
CA VAL A 298 -25.39 -1.10 -3.97
C VAL A 298 -26.71 -0.37 -3.66
N ALA A 299 -27.02 -0.08 -2.40
CA ALA A 299 -28.21 0.67 -2.01
C ALA A 299 -28.23 2.09 -2.61
N ARG A 300 -27.07 2.75 -2.70
CA ARG A 300 -26.96 4.11 -3.24
C ARG A 300 -27.11 4.18 -4.76
N TYR A 301 -26.61 3.19 -5.49
CA TYR A 301 -26.55 3.24 -6.96
C TYR A 301 -27.52 2.29 -7.66
N GLY A 302 -28.20 1.42 -6.91
CA GLY A 302 -29.15 0.44 -7.42
C GLY A 302 -28.57 -0.99 -7.47
N PRO A 303 -29.42 -2.02 -7.58
CA PRO A 303 -29.00 -3.41 -7.67
C PRO A 303 -28.13 -3.64 -8.92
N VAL A 304 -27.23 -4.61 -8.82
CA VAL A 304 -26.36 -5.02 -9.93
C VAL A 304 -27.06 -6.14 -10.70
N GLU A 305 -27.37 -5.89 -11.96
CA GLU A 305 -28.02 -6.87 -12.85
C GLU A 305 -27.17 -7.11 -14.11
N ARG A 306 -27.40 -8.27 -14.74
CA ARG A 306 -26.81 -8.57 -16.04
C ARG A 306 -27.42 -7.67 -17.10
N THR A 307 -26.58 -7.12 -17.97
CA THR A 307 -27.07 -6.36 -19.12
C THR A 307 -27.81 -7.30 -20.08
N PRO A 308 -29.09 -7.02 -20.44
CA PRO A 308 -29.90 -7.96 -21.24
C PRO A 308 -29.28 -8.36 -22.58
N ASN A 309 -28.49 -7.48 -23.19
CA ASN A 309 -27.99 -7.64 -24.56
C ASN A 309 -26.47 -7.86 -24.67
N ILE A 310 -25.74 -8.00 -23.55
CA ILE A 310 -24.28 -8.16 -23.57
C ILE A 310 -23.87 -9.24 -22.57
N PRO A 311 -23.52 -10.46 -23.03
CA PRO A 311 -23.09 -11.55 -22.17
C PRO A 311 -21.92 -11.16 -21.27
N GLY A 312 -22.01 -11.48 -19.97
CA GLY A 312 -20.96 -11.23 -18.99
C GLY A 312 -20.81 -9.78 -18.53
N ARG A 313 -21.63 -8.86 -19.05
CA ARG A 313 -21.67 -7.46 -18.61
C ARG A 313 -22.71 -7.26 -17.51
N PHE A 314 -22.35 -6.45 -16.52
CA PHE A 314 -23.20 -6.09 -15.39
C PHE A 314 -23.28 -4.58 -15.28
N MET A 315 -24.41 -4.08 -14.78
CA MET A 315 -24.62 -2.66 -14.56
C MET A 315 -25.51 -2.43 -13.34
N HIS A 316 -25.41 -1.24 -12.76
CA HIS A 316 -26.38 -0.78 -11.77
C HIS A 316 -27.70 -0.41 -12.47
N VAL A 317 -28.80 -1.01 -12.02
CA VAL A 317 -30.14 -0.62 -12.48
C VAL A 317 -30.62 0.54 -11.63
N THR A 318 -30.66 1.73 -12.22
CA THR A 318 -31.31 2.88 -11.60
C THR A 318 -32.78 2.56 -11.39
N GLN A 319 -33.26 2.55 -10.14
CA GLN A 319 -34.69 2.52 -9.90
C GLN A 319 -35.34 3.68 -10.68
N PRO A 320 -36.44 3.46 -11.41
CA PRO A 320 -37.16 4.55 -12.03
C PRO A 320 -37.60 5.49 -10.91
N THR A 321 -36.92 6.62 -10.79
CA THR A 321 -37.35 7.74 -9.96
C THR A 321 -38.81 8.00 -10.31
N GLY A 322 -39.71 7.83 -9.33
CA GLY A 322 -41.13 8.05 -9.52
C GLY A 322 -41.35 9.35 -10.27
N LYS A 323 -42.18 9.28 -11.32
CA LYS A 323 -42.60 10.42 -12.14
C LYS A 323 -42.78 11.64 -11.22
N ARG A 324 -41.96 12.69 -11.42
CA ARG A 324 -42.35 14.03 -10.99
C ARG A 324 -43.63 14.33 -11.75
N THR A 325 -44.77 14.20 -11.07
CA THR A 325 -46.02 14.79 -11.50
C THR A 325 -45.78 16.29 -11.59
N SER A 326 -45.51 16.77 -12.80
CA SER A 326 -45.63 18.18 -13.14
C SER A 326 -47.09 18.58 -12.92
N LEU A 327 -47.35 19.32 -11.85
CA LEU A 327 -48.58 20.09 -11.71
C LEU A 327 -48.61 21.13 -12.84
N PRO A 328 -49.72 21.28 -13.58
CA PRO A 328 -49.85 22.38 -14.53
C PRO A 328 -50.01 23.69 -13.73
N TYR A 329 -49.21 24.68 -14.09
CA TYR A 329 -49.42 26.06 -13.67
C TYR A 329 -50.79 26.52 -14.20
N GLY A 330 -51.63 27.00 -13.28
CA GLY A 330 -52.77 27.88 -13.57
C GLY A 330 -52.41 29.32 -13.28
#